data_AF-A0A645GAD7-F1
#
_entry.id   AF-A0A645GAD7-F1
#
_cell.length_a   1.000
_cell.length_b   1.000
_cell.length_c   1.000
_cell.angle_alpha   90.00
_cell.angle_beta   90.00
_cell.angle_gamma   90.00
#
_symmetry.space_group_name_H-M   'P 1'
#
loop_
_entity.id
_entity.type
_entity.pdbx_description
1 polymer ?
#
loop_
_entity_poly.entity_id
_entity_poly.type
_entity_poly.pdbx_seq_one_letter_code
_entity_poly.pdbx_strand_id
1 'polypeptide(L)' 'MGKTGSIDWVKVKGRKGKVIKVQKSKAHKAHPGPAQRFTSSGHKRRFIRRSAKALVK' A
#
# COMPACT_ATOMS: atom_id res chain seq x y z
N MET A 1 -25.26 -12.91 -14.64
CA MET A 1 -24.12 -12.00 -14.89
C MET A 1 -24.09 -10.94 -13.78
N GLY A 2 -23.70 -11.35 -12.57
CA GLY A 2 -23.82 -10.55 -11.35
C GLY A 2 -22.80 -9.41 -11.33
N LYS A 3 -23.17 -8.28 -10.72
CA LYS A 3 -22.35 -7.06 -10.58
C LYS A 3 -20.91 -7.42 -10.16
N THR A 4 -19.98 -7.44 -11.10
CA THR A 4 -18.54 -7.53 -10.81
C THR A 4 -18.18 -6.31 -9.99
N GLY A 5 -17.98 -6.51 -8.69
CA GLY A 5 -17.86 -5.42 -7.71
C GLY A 5 -16.92 -4.33 -8.19
N SER A 6 -17.44 -3.10 -8.27
CA SER A 6 -16.69 -1.92 -8.66
C SER A 6 -15.39 -1.84 -7.85
N ILE A 7 -14.25 -1.75 -8.55
CA ILE A 7 -12.95 -1.61 -7.88
C ILE A 7 -12.88 -0.19 -7.32
N ASP A 8 -13.01 -0.06 -6.01
CA ASP A 8 -12.81 1.20 -5.31
C ASP A 8 -11.33 1.61 -5.38
N TRP A 9 -11.07 2.81 -5.89
CA TRP A 9 -9.75 3.42 -5.94
C TRP A 9 -9.61 4.52 -4.90
N VAL A 10 -8.52 4.49 -4.15
CA VAL A 10 -8.18 5.53 -3.16
C VAL A 10 -6.89 6.23 -3.54
N LYS A 11 -6.79 7.51 -3.21
CA LYS A 11 -5.58 8.31 -3.38
C LYS A 11 -4.66 8.10 -2.17
N VAL A 12 -3.37 7.88 -2.41
CA VAL A 12 -2.35 7.79 -1.36
C VAL A 12 -1.13 8.62 -1.73
N LYS A 13 -0.45 9.17 -0.72
CA LYS A 13 0.79 9.93 -0.91
C LYS A 13 1.94 8.99 -1.22
N GLY A 14 2.52 9.15 -2.41
CA GLY A 14 3.71 8.46 -2.88
C GLY A 14 5.01 9.19 -2.53
N ARG A 15 6.10 8.80 -3.19
CA ARG A 15 7.42 9.44 -3.01
C ARG A 15 7.42 10.84 -3.61
N LYS A 16 8.24 11.73 -3.04
CA LYS A 16 8.43 13.13 -3.51
C LYS A 16 7.11 13.90 -3.65
N GLY A 17 6.16 13.67 -2.74
CA GLY A 17 4.89 14.41 -2.71
C GLY A 17 3.85 14.03 -3.78
N LYS A 18 4.16 13.13 -4.71
CA LYS A 18 3.21 12.69 -5.74
C LYS A 18 2.05 11.91 -5.12
N VAL A 19 0.86 12.04 -5.68
CA VAL A 19 -0.32 11.24 -5.30
C VAL A 19 -0.50 10.11 -6.30
N ILE A 20 -0.71 8.89 -5.81
CA ILE A 20 -0.99 7.71 -6.64
C ILE A 20 -2.37 7.15 -6.30
N LYS A 21 -3.04 6.54 -7.29
CA LYS A 21 -4.27 5.78 -7.07
C LYS A 21 -3.92 4.32 -6.79
N VAL A 22 -4.48 3.76 -5.74
CA VAL A 22 -4.35 2.35 -5.38
C VAL A 22 -5.71 1.76 -5.08
N GLN A 23 -5.88 0.46 -5.32
CA GLN A 23 -7.10 -0.24 -4.92
C GLN A 23 -7.30 -0.12 -3.41
N LYS A 24 -8.54 0.05 -2.95
CA LYS A 24 -8.89 0.21 -1.53
C LYS A 24 -8.35 -0.93 -0.66
N SER A 25 -8.34 -2.17 -1.16
CA SER A 25 -7.75 -3.33 -0.49
C SER A 25 -6.23 -3.22 -0.24
N LYS A 26 -5.53 -2.37 -0.99
CA LYS A 26 -4.10 -2.09 -0.90
C LYS A 26 -3.80 -0.71 -0.28
N ALA A 27 -4.81 -0.01 0.23
CA ALA A 27 -4.66 1.32 0.83
C ALA A 27 -3.66 1.32 2.00
N HIS A 28 -3.68 0.28 2.83
CA HIS A 28 -2.78 0.17 3.98
C HIS A 28 -1.48 -0.59 3.69
N LYS A 29 -1.29 -1.11 2.48
CA LYS A 29 -0.15 -1.97 2.13
C LYS A 29 0.84 -1.20 1.25
N ALA A 30 2.09 -1.12 1.69
CA ALA A 30 3.20 -0.59 0.91
C ALA A 30 4.25 -1.68 0.70
N HIS A 31 4.93 -1.66 -0.45
CA HIS A 31 6.04 -2.57 -0.69
C HIS A 31 7.26 -2.11 0.13
N PRO A 32 7.96 -3.03 0.82
CA PRO A 32 9.17 -2.69 1.56
C PRO A 32 10.31 -2.28 0.61
N GLY A 33 11.16 -1.36 1.07
CA GLY A 33 12.43 -1.09 0.41
C GLY A 33 13.38 -2.31 0.46
N PRO A 34 14.45 -2.34 -0.35
CA PRO A 34 15.38 -3.48 -0.42
C PRO A 34 15.88 -3.96 0.96
N ALA A 35 16.30 -3.04 1.82
CA ALA A 35 16.78 -3.34 3.17
C ALA A 35 15.67 -3.69 4.19
N GLN A 36 14.39 -3.45 3.85
CA GLN A 36 13.24 -3.70 4.72
C GLN A 36 12.49 -4.99 4.37
N ARG A 37 13.05 -5.79 3.45
CA ARG A 37 12.43 -7.03 2.96
C ARG A 37 12.45 -8.16 3.99
N PHE A 38 13.22 -8.06 5.06
CA PHE A 38 13.35 -9.12 6.06
C PHE A 38 12.93 -8.62 7.46
N THR A 39 12.33 -9.50 8.28
CA THR A 39 12.14 -9.26 9.71
C THR A 39 13.49 -9.39 10.45
N SER A 40 13.57 -8.94 11.70
CA SER A 40 14.73 -9.20 12.57
C SER A 40 15.02 -10.70 12.73
N SER A 41 13.99 -11.54 12.66
CA SER A 41 14.11 -13.00 12.68
C SER A 41 14.40 -13.64 11.31
N GLY A 42 14.71 -12.85 10.27
CA GLY A 42 15.07 -13.35 8.93
C GLY A 42 13.92 -13.66 7.96
N HIS A 43 12.64 -13.48 8.34
CA HIS A 43 11.51 -13.80 7.46
C HIS A 43 11.28 -12.73 6.39
N LYS A 44 11.01 -13.16 5.15
CA LYS A 44 10.75 -12.26 4.02
C LYS A 44 9.35 -11.62 4.11
N ARG A 45 9.28 -10.28 4.05
CA ARG A 45 8.06 -9.47 4.05
C ARG A 45 7.67 -9.07 2.62
N ARG A 46 6.41 -9.33 2.25
CA ARG A 46 5.85 -8.87 0.96
C ARG A 46 5.33 -7.42 1.06
N PHE A 47 4.77 -7.06 2.21
CA PHE A 47 4.19 -5.74 2.46
C PHE A 47 4.52 -5.24 3.86
N ILE A 48 4.55 -3.92 4.01
CA ILE A 48 4.56 -3.21 5.28
C ILE A 48 3.29 -2.35 5.39
N ARG A 49 2.90 -2.03 6.62
CA ARG A 49 1.83 -1.07 6.86
C ARG A 49 2.27 0.31 6.36
N ARG A 50 1.45 0.93 5.50
CA ARG A 50 1.66 2.29 5.02
C ARG A 50 1.52 3.26 6.20
N SER A 51 2.33 4.31 6.23
CA SER A 51 2.29 5.32 7.30
C SER A 51 0.95 6.07 7.31
N ALA A 52 0.49 6.49 8.49
CA ALA A 52 -0.77 7.22 8.63
C ALA A 52 -0.78 8.53 7.80
N LYS A 53 0.35 9.24 7.74
CA LYS A 53 0.53 10.46 6.94
C LYS A 53 0.38 10.26 5.43
N ALA A 54 0.50 9.02 4.93
CA ALA A 54 0.39 8.71 3.51
C ALA A 54 -1.03 8.28 3.10
N LEU A 55 -1.92 8.01 4.06
CA LEU A 55 -3.33 7.77 3.83
C LEU A 55 -4.01 9.14 3.70
N VAL A 56 -4.34 9.53 2.48
CA VAL A 56 -5.12 10.75 2.23
C VAL A 56 -6.57 10.40 2.57
N LYS A 57 -7.11 11.00 3.63
CA LYS A 57 -8.54 10.96 3.96
C LYS A 57 -9.27 11.98 3.11
#